data_AF-A0A971TZ01-F1
#
_entry.id   AF-A0A971TZ01-F1
#
_cell.length_a   1.000
_cell.length_b   1.000
_cell.length_c   1.000
_cell.angle_alpha   90.00
_cell.angle_beta   90.00
_cell.angle_gamma   90.00
#
_symmetry.space_group_name_H-M   'P 1'
#
loop_
_entity.id
_entity.type
_entity.pdbx_description
1 polymer ?
#
loop_
_entity_poly.entity_id
_entity_poly.type
_entity_poly.pdbx_seq_one_letter_code
_entity_poly.pdbx_strand_id
1 'polypeptide(L)'
;MRSIVFNPLGLVLAYLLLLPVLLFGNAGVVSSLFGELEYVTPEASPNGHEVLIVGSNHGSSLSILEGGSLYTVTLLGVDFPKLNPYDGINLSLNSIMRSIVGLKAIVESSKKFNFDGPAYLWLKDGERTVLLQSLILSNGLGNFNGQGYINLYDAQQHAKSKGLGIWEENRDSLTKNSVSNLPSAQTTTTAGHMSSWVELIDVRIFDNGSFGLITLVTREAGSMAGTIVSVVSNTDITKDEDSFTINDQRELKAGESYVVLLTIDRAQTPSFNYNTIWVTYLDPSGGFLGLKNLNGARLLYEYEYSRKINGYVVTPLN
;
A
#
# COMPACT_ATOMS: atom_id res chain seq x y z
N MET A 1 19.62 62.14 -14.47
CA MET A 1 19.67 60.88 -15.25
C MET A 1 20.84 60.03 -14.75
N ARG A 2 20.58 58.93 -14.04
CA ARG A 2 21.64 57.97 -13.63
C ARG A 2 21.56 56.76 -14.57
N SER A 3 22.66 56.47 -15.25
CA SER A 3 22.78 55.33 -16.16
C SER A 3 22.89 54.03 -15.36
N ILE A 4 22.03 53.06 -15.67
CA ILE A 4 22.18 51.68 -15.21
C ILE A 4 23.14 50.99 -16.17
N VAL A 5 24.31 50.61 -15.66
CA VAL A 5 25.30 49.79 -16.37
C VAL A 5 24.78 48.35 -16.38
N PHE A 6 24.48 47.82 -17.58
CA PHE A 6 24.10 46.43 -17.77
C PHE A 6 25.36 45.55 -17.65
N ASN A 7 25.40 44.64 -16.67
CA ASN A 7 26.46 43.65 -16.54
C ASN A 7 26.01 42.31 -17.14
N PRO A 8 26.47 41.95 -18.35
CA PRO A 8 26.02 40.74 -19.05
C PRO A 8 26.47 39.44 -18.36
N LEU A 9 27.51 39.48 -17.52
CA LEU A 9 27.98 38.30 -16.77
C LEU A 9 27.03 37.90 -15.63
N GLY A 10 26.31 38.86 -15.02
CA GLY A 10 25.33 38.56 -13.98
C GLY A 10 24.10 37.81 -14.52
N LEU A 11 23.75 38.05 -15.78
CA LEU A 11 22.57 37.46 -16.42
C LEU A 11 22.83 36.01 -16.88
N VAL A 12 24.07 35.72 -17.29
CA VAL A 12 24.53 34.35 -17.61
C VAL A 12 24.65 33.50 -16.35
N LEU A 13 25.11 34.08 -15.23
CA LEU A 13 25.21 33.37 -13.95
C LEU A 13 23.82 33.06 -13.35
N ALA A 14 22.85 33.97 -13.52
CA ALA A 14 21.45 33.72 -13.13
C ALA A 14 20.80 32.62 -13.97
N TYR A 15 21.10 32.54 -15.28
CA TYR A 15 20.62 31.46 -16.13
C TYR A 15 21.23 30.10 -15.77
N LEU A 16 22.52 30.05 -15.44
CA LEU A 16 23.21 28.83 -15.01
C LEU A 16 22.77 28.33 -13.62
N LEU A 17 22.36 29.23 -12.72
CA LEU A 17 21.82 28.87 -11.41
C LEU A 17 20.34 28.43 -11.45
N LEU A 18 19.60 28.78 -12.51
CA LEU A 18 18.23 28.31 -12.74
C LEU A 18 18.16 27.00 -13.55
N LEU A 19 19.26 26.59 -14.17
CA LEU A 19 19.36 25.38 -14.99
C LEU A 19 19.28 24.02 -14.24
N PRO A 20 19.52 23.89 -12.91
CA PRO A 20 19.33 22.59 -12.25
C PRO A 20 17.85 22.22 -12.01
N VAL A 21 16.91 23.15 -12.19
CA VAL A 21 15.48 22.93 -11.86
C VAL A 21 14.67 22.44 -13.07
N LEU A 22 15.23 22.48 -14.28
CA LEU A 22 14.52 22.11 -15.52
C LEU A 22 14.79 20.68 -16.02
N LEU A 23 15.49 19.85 -15.25
CA LEU A 23 15.81 18.46 -15.62
C LEU A 23 15.28 17.41 -14.63
N PHE A 24 14.46 17.81 -13.67
CA PHE A 24 13.71 16.87 -12.84
C PHE A 24 12.23 17.08 -13.12
N GLY A 25 11.58 16.05 -13.67
CA GLY A 25 10.15 16.08 -13.98
C GLY A 25 9.34 16.62 -12.80
N ASN A 26 8.28 17.37 -13.11
CA ASN A 26 7.35 17.94 -12.14
C ASN A 26 6.74 16.81 -11.29
N ALA A 27 7.40 16.51 -10.18
CA ALA A 27 6.94 15.57 -9.16
C ALA A 27 6.06 16.34 -8.15
N GLY A 28 4.87 15.84 -7.89
CA GLY A 28 3.93 16.42 -6.92
C GLY A 28 3.04 15.36 -6.30
N VAL A 29 2.29 15.74 -5.26
CA VAL A 29 1.35 14.85 -4.56
C VAL A 29 -0.07 15.01 -5.14
N VAL A 30 -0.75 13.90 -5.44
CA VAL A 30 -2.13 13.92 -6.01
C VAL A 30 -3.14 13.59 -4.91
N SER A 31 -3.69 14.61 -4.24
CA SER A 31 -4.28 14.45 -2.90
C SER A 31 -5.80 14.18 -2.77
N SER A 32 -6.62 14.19 -3.84
CA SER A 32 -8.09 14.08 -3.66
C SER A 32 -8.65 12.65 -3.73
N LEU A 33 -8.11 11.80 -4.59
CA LEU A 33 -8.73 10.50 -4.91
C LEU A 33 -7.79 9.30 -4.66
N PHE A 34 -6.50 9.57 -4.52
CA PHE A 34 -5.46 8.55 -4.38
C PHE A 34 -4.74 8.57 -3.03
N GLY A 35 -5.17 9.42 -2.09
CA GLY A 35 -4.38 9.72 -0.89
C GLY A 35 -3.12 10.53 -1.21
N GLU A 36 -2.13 10.57 -0.32
CA GLU A 36 -0.86 11.27 -0.59
C GLU A 36 0.12 10.43 -1.42
N LEU A 37 -0.27 10.06 -2.64
CA LEU A 37 0.64 9.37 -3.57
C LEU A 37 1.53 10.35 -4.34
N GLU A 38 2.77 9.93 -4.56
CA GLU A 38 3.74 10.64 -5.39
C GLU A 38 3.38 10.48 -6.87
N TYR A 39 3.52 11.55 -7.65
CA TYR A 39 3.24 11.52 -9.07
C TYR A 39 4.28 12.33 -9.84
N VAL A 40 4.99 11.66 -10.75
CA VAL A 40 5.83 12.30 -11.76
C VAL A 40 5.01 12.48 -13.03
N THR A 41 4.90 13.71 -13.52
CA THR A 41 4.17 13.98 -14.77
C THR A 41 4.99 13.47 -15.96
N PRO A 42 4.45 12.59 -16.82
CA PRO A 42 5.14 12.15 -18.02
C PRO A 42 5.18 13.25 -19.08
N GLU A 43 6.17 13.23 -19.96
CA GLU A 43 6.24 14.10 -21.15
C GLU A 43 5.30 13.61 -22.27
N ALA A 44 4.01 13.49 -21.94
CA ALA A 44 2.96 13.07 -22.87
C ALA A 44 1.64 13.76 -22.53
N SER A 45 0.76 13.88 -23.52
CA SER A 45 -0.61 14.38 -23.34
C SER A 45 -1.61 13.26 -23.63
N PRO A 46 -2.76 13.21 -22.94
CA PRO A 46 -3.78 12.19 -23.19
C PRO A 46 -4.27 12.23 -24.64
N ASN A 47 -4.19 11.10 -25.34
CA ASN A 47 -4.66 10.97 -26.71
C ASN A 47 -5.41 9.65 -26.90
N GLY A 48 -6.74 9.66 -26.79
CA GLY A 48 -7.51 8.43 -26.86
C GLY A 48 -9.01 8.62 -26.68
N HIS A 49 -9.68 7.52 -26.33
CA HIS A 49 -11.13 7.47 -26.20
C HIS A 49 -11.56 7.60 -24.73
N GLU A 50 -12.59 8.38 -24.46
CA GLU A 50 -13.18 8.44 -23.11
C GLU A 50 -13.95 7.15 -22.82
N VAL A 51 -13.63 6.52 -21.69
CA VAL A 51 -14.22 5.26 -21.23
C VAL A 51 -14.57 5.33 -19.75
N LEU A 52 -15.43 4.41 -19.31
CA LEU A 52 -15.74 4.21 -17.90
C LEU A 52 -14.98 2.99 -17.38
N ILE A 53 -14.27 3.11 -16.26
CA ILE A 53 -13.67 1.96 -15.58
C ILE A 53 -14.77 1.26 -14.77
N VAL A 54 -15.01 -0.02 -15.01
CA VAL A 54 -16.12 -0.77 -14.38
C VAL A 54 -15.66 -1.95 -13.53
N GLY A 55 -14.37 -2.29 -13.55
CA GLY A 55 -13.82 -3.33 -12.69
C GLY A 55 -12.30 -3.43 -12.75
N SER A 56 -11.76 -4.17 -11.79
CA SER A 56 -10.34 -4.54 -11.71
C SER A 56 -10.20 -6.05 -11.62
N ASN A 57 -9.39 -6.61 -12.52
CA ASN A 57 -9.07 -8.02 -12.58
C ASN A 57 -7.63 -8.17 -12.07
N HIS A 58 -7.50 -8.73 -10.87
CA HIS A 58 -6.26 -9.02 -10.13
C HIS A 58 -4.95 -8.47 -10.73
N GLY A 59 -4.45 -7.39 -10.13
CA GLY A 59 -3.03 -7.02 -10.14
C GLY A 59 -2.45 -6.36 -11.39
N SER A 60 -3.16 -6.29 -12.52
CA SER A 60 -2.61 -5.63 -13.72
C SER A 60 -3.61 -5.29 -14.81
N SER A 61 -4.85 -5.76 -14.69
CA SER A 61 -5.86 -5.67 -15.74
C SER A 61 -7.09 -4.94 -15.23
N LEU A 62 -7.69 -4.11 -16.08
CA LEU A 62 -8.89 -3.35 -15.78
C LEU A 62 -9.97 -3.68 -16.80
N SER A 63 -11.21 -3.70 -16.34
CA SER A 63 -12.38 -3.79 -17.21
C SER A 63 -12.90 -2.39 -17.47
N ILE A 64 -13.02 -2.03 -18.76
CA ILE A 64 -13.51 -0.72 -19.20
C ILE A 64 -14.75 -0.88 -20.09
N LEU A 65 -15.64 0.11 -20.02
CA LEU A 65 -16.87 0.18 -20.80
C LEU A 65 -16.79 1.35 -21.77
N GLU A 66 -16.96 1.06 -23.07
CA GLU A 66 -17.13 2.05 -24.13
C GLU A 66 -18.33 1.64 -24.99
N GLY A 67 -19.28 2.56 -25.21
CA GLY A 67 -20.39 2.33 -26.15
C GLY A 67 -21.24 1.08 -25.87
N GLY A 68 -21.30 0.62 -24.60
CA GLY A 68 -22.00 -0.61 -24.20
C GLY A 68 -21.21 -1.91 -24.37
N SER A 69 -19.95 -1.83 -24.83
CA SER A 69 -19.03 -2.98 -24.96
C SER A 69 -18.00 -2.97 -23.84
N LEU A 70 -17.75 -4.15 -23.26
CA LEU A 70 -16.78 -4.37 -22.21
C LEU A 70 -15.45 -4.83 -22.81
N TYR A 71 -14.36 -4.19 -22.40
CA TYR A 71 -12.99 -4.55 -22.83
C TYR A 71 -12.09 -4.78 -21.62
N THR A 72 -11.08 -5.64 -21.79
CA THR A 72 -10.05 -5.87 -20.76
C THR A 72 -8.73 -5.24 -21.18
N VAL A 73 -8.33 -4.18 -20.49
CA VAL A 73 -7.05 -3.50 -20.73
C VAL A 73 -5.99 -4.00 -19.75
N THR A 74 -4.76 -4.13 -20.22
CA THR A 74 -3.56 -4.30 -19.39
C THR A 74 -2.73 -3.01 -19.45
N LEU A 75 -2.07 -2.64 -18.36
CA LEU A 75 -1.29 -1.41 -18.34
C LEU A 75 -0.01 -1.55 -19.17
N LEU A 76 0.05 -0.84 -20.30
CA LEU A 76 1.23 -0.83 -21.17
C LEU A 76 2.42 -0.17 -20.46
N GLY A 77 3.62 -0.75 -20.63
CA GLY A 77 4.87 -0.17 -20.10
C GLY A 77 5.20 -0.55 -18.65
N VAL A 78 4.34 -1.31 -17.97
CA VAL A 78 4.50 -1.65 -16.54
C VAL A 78 4.48 -3.15 -16.32
N ASP A 79 5.51 -3.67 -15.65
CA ASP A 79 5.55 -5.04 -15.14
C ASP A 79 5.33 -5.06 -13.63
N PHE A 80 4.43 -5.92 -13.17
CA PHE A 80 4.12 -6.06 -11.74
C PHE A 80 4.97 -7.16 -11.09
N PRO A 81 5.52 -6.90 -9.90
CA PRO A 81 6.33 -7.88 -9.19
C PRO A 81 5.48 -9.08 -8.73
N LYS A 82 6.04 -10.29 -8.80
CA LYS A 82 5.38 -11.52 -8.30
C LYS A 82 5.55 -11.62 -6.78
N LEU A 83 4.77 -10.84 -6.05
CA LEU A 83 4.80 -10.82 -4.59
C LEU A 83 3.70 -11.69 -3.99
N ASN A 84 3.80 -11.98 -2.69
CA ASN A 84 2.74 -12.65 -1.92
C ASN A 84 1.41 -11.89 -2.09
N PRO A 85 0.24 -12.55 -2.21
CA PRO A 85 -1.05 -11.85 -2.32
C PRO A 85 -1.32 -10.83 -1.21
N TYR A 86 -0.78 -11.05 0.00
CA TYR A 86 -0.91 -10.15 1.13
C TYR A 86 0.19 -9.10 1.21
N ASP A 87 1.12 -9.09 0.26
CA ASP A 87 2.21 -8.13 0.20
C ASP A 87 1.70 -6.69 0.15
N GLY A 88 2.30 -5.79 0.95
CA GLY A 88 1.86 -4.40 1.06
C GLY A 88 1.79 -3.67 -0.29
N ILE A 89 2.70 -4.00 -1.21
CA ILE A 89 2.73 -3.43 -2.57
C ILE A 89 1.57 -3.97 -3.41
N ASN A 90 1.33 -5.28 -3.39
CA ASN A 90 0.21 -5.89 -4.10
C ASN A 90 -1.13 -5.36 -3.60
N LEU A 91 -1.27 -5.18 -2.30
CA LEU A 91 -2.49 -4.70 -1.69
C LEU A 91 -2.70 -3.19 -1.94
N SER A 92 -1.63 -2.39 -1.94
CA SER A 92 -1.66 -0.99 -2.38
C SER A 92 -2.10 -0.85 -3.84
N LEU A 93 -1.55 -1.69 -4.71
CA LEU A 93 -1.94 -1.74 -6.11
C LEU A 93 -3.43 -2.11 -6.25
N ASN A 94 -3.89 -3.13 -5.54
CA ASN A 94 -5.30 -3.51 -5.56
C ASN A 94 -6.21 -2.38 -5.05
N SER A 95 -5.79 -1.61 -4.03
CA SER A 95 -6.51 -0.44 -3.54
C SER A 95 -6.61 0.64 -4.63
N ILE A 96 -5.50 1.04 -5.25
CA ILE A 96 -5.51 2.01 -6.36
C ILE A 96 -6.43 1.54 -7.48
N MET A 97 -6.35 0.26 -7.86
CA MET A 97 -7.17 -0.29 -8.94
C MET A 97 -8.67 -0.36 -8.57
N ARG A 98 -9.01 -0.46 -7.29
CA ARG A 98 -10.41 -0.41 -6.82
C ARG A 98 -10.93 1.01 -6.71
N SER A 99 -10.13 1.96 -6.22
CA SER A 99 -10.55 3.35 -6.04
C SER A 99 -10.87 4.05 -7.37
N ILE A 100 -10.30 3.55 -8.48
CA ILE A 100 -10.58 4.06 -9.83
C ILE A 100 -11.82 3.45 -10.48
N VAL A 101 -12.44 2.43 -9.89
CA VAL A 101 -13.67 1.85 -10.42
C VAL A 101 -14.80 2.88 -10.32
N GLY A 102 -15.52 3.08 -11.41
CA GLY A 102 -16.55 4.11 -11.55
C GLY A 102 -16.02 5.44 -12.09
N LEU A 103 -14.70 5.62 -12.22
CA LEU A 103 -14.12 6.83 -12.79
C LEU A 103 -14.12 6.80 -14.32
N LYS A 104 -14.20 8.01 -14.89
CA LYS A 104 -13.91 8.24 -16.31
C LYS A 104 -12.41 8.26 -16.54
N ALA A 105 -12.00 7.68 -17.66
CA ALA A 105 -10.62 7.68 -18.09
C ALA A 105 -10.51 7.90 -19.60
N ILE A 106 -9.32 8.21 -20.09
CA ILE A 106 -8.97 8.17 -21.51
C ILE A 106 -8.12 6.92 -21.71
N VAL A 107 -8.61 5.98 -22.51
CA VAL A 107 -7.85 4.80 -22.93
C VAL A 107 -7.13 5.12 -24.24
N GLU A 108 -5.83 4.84 -24.27
CA GLU A 108 -4.99 4.99 -25.44
C GLU A 108 -4.36 3.65 -25.79
N SER A 109 -4.79 3.08 -26.91
CA SER A 109 -4.35 1.79 -27.41
C SER A 109 -3.88 1.92 -28.85
N SER A 110 -3.01 1.00 -29.28
CA SER A 110 -2.63 0.87 -30.70
C SER A 110 -3.82 0.44 -31.58
N LYS A 111 -4.86 -0.12 -30.98
CA LYS A 111 -6.10 -0.54 -31.65
C LYS A 111 -7.16 0.57 -31.54
N LYS A 112 -7.83 0.88 -32.66
CA LYS A 112 -8.83 1.96 -32.74
C LYS A 112 -10.23 1.62 -32.22
N PHE A 113 -10.64 0.35 -32.27
CA PHE A 113 -12.04 -0.06 -32.04
C PHE A 113 -12.19 -1.28 -31.10
N ASN A 114 -11.08 -1.86 -30.66
CA ASN A 114 -11.07 -2.95 -29.69
C ASN A 114 -9.91 -2.66 -28.73
N PHE A 115 -10.23 -2.38 -27.47
CA PHE A 115 -9.22 -2.01 -26.48
C PHE A 115 -8.63 -3.19 -25.71
N ASP A 116 -8.97 -4.44 -26.06
CA ASP A 116 -8.41 -5.60 -25.38
C ASP A 116 -6.89 -5.65 -25.51
N GLY A 117 -6.22 -5.76 -24.36
CA GLY A 117 -4.77 -5.84 -24.25
C GLY A 117 -4.10 -4.55 -23.78
N PRO A 118 -2.81 -4.35 -24.14
CA PRO A 118 -2.01 -3.25 -23.59
C PRO A 118 -2.53 -1.87 -24.01
N ALA A 119 -2.72 -0.99 -23.03
CA ALA A 119 -3.12 0.40 -23.24
C ALA A 119 -2.55 1.34 -22.16
N TYR A 120 -2.43 2.62 -22.50
CA TYR A 120 -2.27 3.69 -21.53
C TYR A 120 -3.63 4.10 -20.98
N LEU A 121 -3.68 4.39 -19.67
CA LEU A 121 -4.92 4.78 -19.01
C LEU A 121 -4.72 6.08 -18.26
N TRP A 122 -5.36 7.13 -18.75
CA TRP A 122 -5.33 8.47 -18.17
C TRP A 122 -6.60 8.69 -17.37
N LEU A 123 -6.48 8.77 -16.04
CA LEU A 123 -7.60 8.95 -15.13
C LEU A 123 -8.02 10.42 -15.10
N LYS A 124 -9.33 10.68 -15.15
CA LYS A 124 -9.88 12.02 -14.97
C LYS A 124 -10.34 12.18 -13.52
N ASP A 125 -9.63 13.01 -12.76
CA ASP A 125 -9.98 13.41 -11.39
C ASP A 125 -10.26 14.93 -11.37
N GLY A 126 -11.54 15.29 -11.49
CA GLY A 126 -11.96 16.68 -11.67
C GLY A 126 -11.30 17.31 -12.89
N GLU A 127 -10.53 18.38 -12.66
CA GLU A 127 -9.77 19.10 -13.70
C GLU A 127 -8.40 18.47 -14.00
N ARG A 128 -7.96 17.48 -13.22
CA ARG A 128 -6.65 16.84 -13.37
C ARG A 128 -6.77 15.57 -14.20
N THR A 129 -5.78 15.36 -15.07
CA THR A 129 -5.61 14.10 -15.80
C THR A 129 -4.30 13.45 -15.40
N VAL A 130 -4.36 12.21 -14.92
CA VAL A 130 -3.22 11.49 -14.31
C VAL A 130 -2.99 10.19 -15.07
N LEU A 131 -1.76 9.94 -15.53
CA LEU A 131 -1.42 8.65 -16.12
C LEU A 131 -1.24 7.59 -15.04
N LEU A 132 -2.10 6.56 -15.02
CA LEU A 132 -2.09 5.53 -13.98
C LEU A 132 -0.74 4.80 -13.90
N GLN A 133 -0.12 4.51 -15.04
CA GLN A 133 1.22 3.91 -15.10
C GLN A 133 2.28 4.76 -14.38
N SER A 134 2.25 6.08 -14.58
CA SER A 134 3.22 6.97 -13.93
C SER A 134 2.99 7.03 -12.42
N LEU A 135 1.73 7.04 -11.97
CA LEU A 135 1.37 6.96 -10.55
C LEU A 135 1.91 5.66 -9.91
N ILE A 136 1.68 4.50 -10.56
CA ILE A 136 2.17 3.20 -10.08
C ILE A 136 3.70 3.19 -9.96
N LEU A 137 4.41 3.66 -10.99
CA LEU A 137 5.87 3.62 -11.02
C LEU A 137 6.50 4.65 -10.07
N SER A 138 5.89 5.83 -9.90
CA SER A 138 6.36 6.89 -8.98
C SER A 138 6.34 6.45 -7.52
N ASN A 139 5.50 5.46 -7.18
CA ASN A 139 5.39 4.90 -5.83
C ASN A 139 6.07 3.52 -5.69
N GLY A 140 6.84 3.08 -6.70
CA GLY A 140 7.58 1.82 -6.65
C GLY A 140 6.69 0.57 -6.62
N LEU A 141 5.48 0.65 -7.18
CA LEU A 141 4.50 -0.45 -7.19
C LEU A 141 4.62 -1.35 -8.43
N GLY A 142 5.60 -1.10 -9.29
CA GLY A 142 5.88 -1.84 -10.52
C GLY A 142 7.24 -1.48 -11.10
N ASN A 143 7.61 -2.14 -12.20
CA ASN A 143 8.82 -1.87 -12.96
C ASN A 143 8.46 -1.32 -14.34
N PHE A 144 9.22 -0.33 -14.80
CA PHE A 144 9.15 0.12 -16.18
C PHE A 144 9.82 -0.91 -17.09
N ASN A 145 9.09 -1.42 -18.08
CA ASN A 145 9.56 -2.50 -18.95
C ASN A 145 10.07 -2.01 -20.34
N GLY A 146 10.09 -0.70 -20.57
CA GLY A 146 10.57 -0.10 -21.82
C GLY A 146 9.58 -0.17 -22.99
N GLN A 147 8.37 -0.71 -22.80
CA GLN A 147 7.38 -0.82 -23.87
C GLN A 147 6.51 0.44 -24.01
N GLY A 148 6.10 0.70 -25.25
CA GLY A 148 5.27 1.84 -25.64
C GLY A 148 6.09 3.12 -25.87
N TYR A 149 5.40 4.21 -26.16
CA TYR A 149 6.05 5.47 -26.58
C TYR A 149 6.17 6.50 -25.45
N ILE A 150 5.36 6.40 -24.39
CA ILE A 150 5.46 7.28 -23.22
C ILE A 150 6.64 6.81 -22.38
N ASN A 151 7.64 7.66 -22.21
CA ASN A 151 8.78 7.38 -21.35
C ASN A 151 8.37 7.48 -19.87
N LEU A 152 8.43 6.36 -19.15
CA LEU A 152 8.11 6.28 -17.72
C LEU A 152 9.35 6.09 -16.84
N TYR A 153 10.54 6.26 -17.41
CA TYR A 153 11.80 6.07 -16.71
C TYR A 153 11.93 7.01 -15.50
N ASP A 154 11.56 8.28 -15.65
CA ASP A 154 11.69 9.28 -14.59
C ASP A 154 10.80 8.98 -13.39
N ALA A 155 9.59 8.47 -13.61
CA ALA A 155 8.70 7.98 -12.55
C ALA A 155 9.37 6.86 -11.73
N GLN A 156 9.99 5.89 -12.41
CA GLN A 156 10.72 4.83 -11.72
C GLN A 156 11.97 5.35 -11.00
N GLN A 157 12.74 6.27 -11.60
CA GLN A 157 13.92 6.84 -10.94
C GLN A 157 13.55 7.65 -9.70
N HIS A 158 12.41 8.33 -9.73
CA HIS A 158 11.85 8.99 -8.57
C HIS A 158 11.63 8.00 -7.42
N ALA A 159 10.94 6.89 -7.67
CA ALA A 159 10.72 5.85 -6.65
C ALA A 159 12.03 5.25 -6.14
N LYS A 160 13.00 4.98 -7.03
CA LYS A 160 14.33 4.47 -6.67
C LYS A 160 15.09 5.42 -5.75
N SER A 161 15.18 6.70 -6.12
CA SER A 161 15.93 7.69 -5.34
C SER A 161 15.35 7.92 -3.94
N LYS A 162 14.05 7.69 -3.76
CA LYS A 162 13.36 7.75 -2.47
C LYS A 162 13.27 6.40 -1.73
N GLY A 163 13.72 5.30 -2.33
CA GLY A 163 13.61 3.96 -1.75
C GLY A 163 12.16 3.51 -1.52
N LEU A 164 11.26 3.78 -2.47
CA LEU A 164 9.83 3.47 -2.35
C LEU A 164 9.48 2.09 -2.91
N GLY A 165 8.54 1.40 -2.26
CA GLY A 165 7.93 0.17 -2.74
C GLY A 165 8.95 -0.94 -2.91
N ILE A 166 9.08 -1.47 -4.14
CA ILE A 166 10.03 -2.54 -4.46
C ILE A 166 11.50 -2.10 -4.35
N TRP A 167 11.78 -0.80 -4.22
CA TRP A 167 13.13 -0.25 -4.14
C TRP A 167 13.63 -0.02 -2.71
N GLU A 168 12.84 -0.35 -1.68
CA GLU A 168 13.29 -0.29 -0.28
C GLU A 168 14.27 -1.43 0.03
N GLU A 169 15.53 -1.10 0.32
CA GLU A 169 16.61 -2.08 0.57
C GLU A 169 16.35 -2.95 1.81
N ASN A 170 15.65 -2.41 2.82
CA ASN A 170 15.36 -3.10 4.09
C ASN A 170 13.92 -3.62 4.17
N ARG A 171 13.29 -3.86 3.03
CA ARG A 171 11.87 -4.22 2.98
C ARG A 171 11.52 -5.46 3.80
N ASP A 172 12.35 -6.50 3.71
CA ASP A 172 12.11 -7.77 4.41
C ASP A 172 12.25 -7.65 5.93
N SER A 173 13.11 -6.74 6.41
CA SER A 173 13.25 -6.48 7.85
C SER A 173 12.16 -5.55 8.38
N LEU A 174 11.71 -4.58 7.58
CA LEU A 174 10.59 -3.69 7.94
C LEU A 174 9.23 -4.41 8.00
N THR A 175 9.09 -5.53 7.29
CA THR A 175 7.84 -6.31 7.22
C THR A 175 7.82 -7.55 8.12
N LYS A 176 8.95 -7.91 8.75
CA LYS A 176 9.04 -9.05 9.66
C LYS A 176 9.41 -8.58 11.05
N ASN A 177 8.45 -8.72 11.96
CA ASN A 177 8.72 -8.49 13.37
C ASN A 177 9.14 -9.81 13.98
N SER A 178 10.31 -9.83 14.60
CA SER A 178 10.78 -11.00 15.35
C SER A 178 11.12 -10.55 16.75
N VAL A 179 10.29 -10.91 17.72
CA VAL A 179 10.60 -10.73 19.14
C VAL A 179 11.56 -11.86 19.52
N SER A 180 12.87 -11.63 19.41
CA SER A 180 13.85 -12.68 19.74
C SER A 180 13.89 -13.01 21.24
N ASN A 181 13.33 -12.15 22.10
CA ASN A 181 13.45 -12.25 23.56
C ASN A 181 12.07 -12.41 24.23
N LEU A 182 11.44 -13.56 24.06
CA LEU A 182 10.33 -13.95 24.95
C LEU A 182 10.89 -14.63 26.22
N PRO A 183 10.23 -14.51 27.38
CA PRO A 183 10.59 -15.27 28.57
C PRO A 183 10.61 -16.75 28.22
N SER A 184 11.76 -17.39 28.41
CA SER A 184 11.92 -18.84 28.27
C SER A 184 10.82 -19.52 29.08
N ALA A 185 9.97 -20.30 28.40
CA ALA A 185 8.81 -20.98 28.97
C ALA A 185 9.14 -21.61 30.33
N GLN A 186 8.77 -20.92 31.41
CA GLN A 186 8.72 -21.46 32.74
C GLN A 186 7.36 -21.09 33.32
N THR A 187 6.40 -21.97 33.09
CA THR A 187 5.31 -22.19 34.04
C THR A 187 4.66 -23.52 33.73
N THR A 188 5.06 -24.52 34.51
CA THR A 188 4.35 -25.77 34.72
C THR A 188 2.87 -25.46 34.95
N THR A 189 1.98 -25.81 34.02
CA THR A 189 0.55 -25.89 34.30
C THR A 189 -0.08 -27.07 33.59
N THR A 190 -0.96 -27.72 34.35
CA THR A 190 -1.65 -28.98 34.15
C THR A 190 -2.48 -29.05 32.86
N ALA A 191 -2.56 -30.27 32.32
CA ALA A 191 -3.34 -30.63 31.14
C ALA A 191 -4.73 -29.98 31.09
N GLY A 192 -4.90 -29.06 30.13
CA GLY A 192 -6.12 -28.36 29.80
C GLY A 192 -5.77 -27.27 28.78
N HIS A 193 -5.95 -27.56 27.50
CA HIS A 193 -5.64 -26.72 26.32
C HIS A 193 -4.34 -25.91 26.43
N MET A 194 -3.24 -26.44 25.87
CA MET A 194 -2.00 -25.65 25.72
C MET A 194 -2.31 -24.41 24.87
N SER A 195 -2.34 -23.24 25.50
CA SER A 195 -2.36 -21.98 24.78
C SER A 195 -1.00 -21.82 24.10
N SER A 196 -0.95 -22.00 22.78
CA SER A 196 0.29 -21.82 22.02
C SER A 196 0.79 -20.38 22.18
N TRP A 197 2.09 -20.18 22.31
CA TRP A 197 2.67 -18.84 22.26
C TRP A 197 2.40 -18.19 20.90
N VAL A 198 1.60 -17.13 20.91
CA VAL A 198 1.26 -16.33 19.73
C VAL A 198 2.23 -15.17 19.60
N GLU A 199 2.68 -14.90 18.37
CA GLU A 199 3.50 -13.77 18.01
C GLU A 199 2.85 -12.98 16.86
N LEU A 200 2.96 -11.65 16.93
CA LEU A 200 2.62 -10.77 15.83
C LEU A 200 3.79 -10.72 14.86
N ILE A 201 3.60 -11.22 13.63
CA ILE A 201 4.66 -11.22 12.63
C ILE A 201 4.54 -10.05 11.66
N ASP A 202 3.31 -9.67 11.33
CA ASP A 202 3.06 -8.72 10.25
C ASP A 202 1.72 -8.02 10.46
N VAL A 203 1.71 -6.69 10.34
CA VAL A 203 0.51 -5.85 10.39
C VAL A 203 0.52 -4.98 9.16
N ARG A 204 -0.57 -5.01 8.42
CA ARG A 204 -0.70 -4.25 7.20
C ARG A 204 -2.09 -3.66 7.13
N ILE A 205 -2.25 -2.40 7.49
CA ILE A 205 -3.51 -1.68 7.22
C ILE A 205 -3.40 -0.98 5.87
N PHE A 206 -4.48 -1.06 5.09
CA PHE A 206 -4.60 -0.56 3.73
C PHE A 206 -5.64 0.56 3.63
N ASP A 207 -5.47 1.34 2.57
CA ASP A 207 -6.48 2.20 1.96
C ASP A 207 -7.19 3.17 2.92
N ASN A 208 -6.63 4.34 3.21
CA ASN A 208 -7.32 5.46 3.86
C ASN A 208 -8.17 5.11 5.12
N GLY A 209 -7.87 3.98 5.79
CA GLY A 209 -8.63 3.42 6.92
C GLY A 209 -9.63 2.29 6.59
N SER A 210 -9.95 2.00 5.32
CA SER A 210 -11.04 1.09 4.91
C SER A 210 -10.88 -0.36 5.37
N PHE A 211 -9.69 -0.95 5.25
CA PHE A 211 -9.42 -2.32 5.69
C PHE A 211 -7.95 -2.57 6.01
N GLY A 212 -7.65 -3.50 6.90
CA GLY A 212 -6.29 -3.93 7.23
C GLY A 212 -6.19 -5.41 7.53
N LEU A 213 -4.98 -5.90 7.73
CA LEU A 213 -4.67 -7.29 8.04
C LEU A 213 -3.71 -7.30 9.23
N ILE A 214 -4.03 -8.08 10.25
CA ILE A 214 -3.09 -8.47 11.30
C ILE A 214 -2.80 -9.95 11.08
N THR A 215 -1.54 -10.28 10.81
CA THR A 215 -1.07 -11.65 10.67
C THR A 215 -0.39 -12.09 11.95
N LEU A 216 -1.02 -13.04 12.61
CA LEU A 216 -0.53 -13.71 13.80
C LEU A 216 0.05 -15.06 13.40
N VAL A 217 1.08 -15.53 14.09
CA VAL A 217 1.48 -16.94 14.01
C VAL A 217 1.65 -17.52 15.40
N THR A 218 1.51 -18.84 15.47
CA THR A 218 1.86 -19.58 16.68
C THR A 218 3.30 -20.09 16.57
N ARG A 219 4.08 -20.00 17.65
CA ARG A 219 5.42 -20.63 17.71
C ARG A 219 5.35 -22.13 17.93
N GLU A 220 4.29 -22.58 18.57
CA GLU A 220 4.02 -23.98 18.88
C GLU A 220 2.69 -24.39 18.26
N ALA A 221 2.49 -25.68 18.06
CA ALA A 221 1.19 -26.16 17.62
C ALA A 221 0.16 -25.97 18.75
N GLY A 222 -1.01 -25.44 18.44
CA GLY A 222 -2.08 -25.23 19.42
C GLY A 222 -3.18 -24.31 18.92
N SER A 223 -4.16 -24.06 19.80
CA SER A 223 -5.24 -23.12 19.52
C SER A 223 -4.90 -21.72 20.00
N MET A 224 -5.36 -20.71 19.26
CA MET A 224 -5.31 -19.31 19.68
C MET A 224 -6.64 -18.82 20.27
N ALA A 225 -7.60 -19.73 20.48
CA ALA A 225 -8.84 -19.38 21.15
C ALA A 225 -8.53 -18.73 22.51
N GLY A 226 -9.15 -17.58 22.78
CA GLY A 226 -8.93 -16.80 24.00
C GLY A 226 -7.74 -15.86 23.98
N THR A 227 -6.92 -15.84 22.92
CA THR A 227 -5.93 -14.77 22.71
C THR A 227 -6.66 -13.46 22.42
N ILE A 228 -6.26 -12.40 23.14
CA ILE A 228 -6.81 -11.06 22.99
C ILE A 228 -5.84 -10.21 22.19
N VAL A 229 -6.33 -9.58 21.13
CA VAL A 229 -5.61 -8.55 20.38
C VAL A 229 -6.21 -7.21 20.75
N SER A 230 -5.36 -6.22 21.04
CA SER A 230 -5.81 -4.86 21.35
C SER A 230 -5.04 -3.79 20.57
N VAL A 231 -5.70 -2.66 20.34
CA VAL A 231 -5.19 -1.47 19.65
C VAL A 231 -5.41 -0.27 20.56
N VAL A 232 -4.39 0.57 20.69
CA VAL A 232 -4.46 1.88 21.34
C VAL A 232 -3.88 2.91 20.37
N SER A 233 -4.66 3.90 19.96
CA SER A 233 -4.20 5.01 19.12
C SER A 233 -3.37 6.02 19.92
N ASN A 234 -2.35 6.62 19.29
CA ASN A 234 -1.61 7.73 19.88
C ASN A 234 -2.38 9.05 19.89
N THR A 235 -3.32 9.26 18.96
CA THR A 235 -4.08 10.51 18.86
C THR A 235 -5.37 10.51 19.68
N ASP A 236 -5.79 9.36 20.19
CA ASP A 236 -7.00 9.28 20.99
C ASP A 236 -6.76 9.88 22.39
N ILE A 237 -7.45 11.00 22.65
CA ILE A 237 -7.28 11.81 23.86
C ILE A 237 -7.71 11.03 25.11
N THR A 238 -8.59 10.03 24.95
CA THR A 238 -9.07 9.15 26.03
C THR A 238 -8.23 7.88 26.19
N LYS A 239 -7.31 7.56 25.26
CA LYS A 239 -6.55 6.28 25.21
C LYS A 239 -7.45 5.06 25.40
N ASP A 240 -8.62 5.04 24.78
CA ASP A 240 -9.50 3.88 24.88
C ASP A 240 -8.86 2.70 24.13
N GLU A 241 -8.67 1.59 24.86
CA GLU A 241 -8.14 0.34 24.31
C GLU A 241 -9.29 -0.42 23.64
N ASP A 242 -9.27 -0.51 22.31
CA ASP A 242 -10.16 -1.43 21.59
C ASP A 242 -9.53 -2.82 21.55
N SER A 243 -10.35 -3.86 21.76
CA SER A 243 -9.85 -5.22 21.81
C SER A 243 -10.86 -6.23 21.30
N PHE A 244 -10.34 -7.33 20.73
CA PHE A 244 -11.17 -8.49 20.40
C PHE A 244 -10.50 -9.77 20.86
N THR A 245 -11.33 -10.78 21.15
CA THR A 245 -10.88 -12.11 21.53
C THR A 245 -11.03 -13.06 20.33
N ILE A 246 -9.98 -13.80 20.02
CA ILE A 246 -10.03 -14.85 19.01
C ILE A 246 -10.87 -16.00 19.56
N ASN A 247 -11.96 -16.34 18.88
CA ASN A 247 -12.86 -17.43 19.28
C ASN A 247 -12.69 -18.71 18.43
N ASP A 248 -11.83 -18.67 17.41
CA ASP A 248 -11.58 -19.81 16.53
C ASP A 248 -10.86 -20.93 17.30
N GLN A 249 -11.54 -22.07 17.41
CA GLN A 249 -11.06 -23.27 18.10
C GLN A 249 -10.11 -24.10 17.24
N ARG A 250 -9.90 -23.72 15.97
CA ARG A 250 -8.96 -24.40 15.08
C ARG A 250 -7.55 -24.45 15.70
N GLU A 251 -6.94 -25.62 15.66
CA GLU A 251 -5.54 -25.79 15.98
C GLU A 251 -4.66 -25.39 14.79
N LEU A 252 -3.65 -24.59 15.07
CA LEU A 252 -2.64 -24.16 14.11
C LEU A 252 -1.36 -24.95 14.35
N LYS A 253 -0.64 -25.26 13.27
CA LYS A 253 0.72 -25.79 13.36
C LYS A 253 1.69 -24.67 13.71
N ALA A 254 2.82 -25.02 14.32
CA ALA A 254 3.91 -24.07 14.51
C ALA A 254 4.29 -23.38 13.18
N GLY A 255 4.31 -22.05 13.18
CA GLY A 255 4.58 -21.20 12.02
C GLY A 255 3.39 -20.99 11.07
N GLU A 256 2.23 -21.57 11.35
CA GLU A 256 1.02 -21.33 10.55
C GLU A 256 0.43 -19.95 10.85
N SER A 257 -0.01 -19.26 9.80
CA SER A 257 -0.55 -17.89 9.90
C SER A 257 -2.05 -17.88 10.14
N TYR A 258 -2.46 -16.95 10.99
CA TYR A 258 -3.85 -16.57 11.21
C TYR A 258 -4.02 -15.10 10.92
N VAL A 259 -4.89 -14.83 9.96
CA VAL A 259 -5.07 -13.52 9.37
C VAL A 259 -6.38 -12.93 9.89
N VAL A 260 -6.27 -11.82 10.61
CA VAL A 260 -7.39 -11.02 11.08
C VAL A 260 -7.59 -9.89 10.09
N LEU A 261 -8.74 -9.83 9.44
CA LEU A 261 -9.14 -8.68 8.63
C LEU A 261 -9.67 -7.59 9.56
N LEU A 262 -9.04 -6.42 9.52
CA LEU A 262 -9.53 -5.20 10.12
C LEU A 262 -10.39 -4.45 9.11
N THR A 263 -11.46 -3.80 9.56
CA THR A 263 -12.25 -2.90 8.71
C THR A 263 -13.03 -1.90 9.55
N ILE A 264 -13.35 -0.74 8.99
CA ILE A 264 -14.28 0.22 9.61
C ILE A 264 -15.74 -0.19 9.34
N ASP A 265 -16.01 -0.94 8.26
CA ASP A 265 -17.36 -1.34 7.87
C ASP A 265 -17.40 -2.75 7.25
N ARG A 266 -18.17 -3.65 7.86
CA ARG A 266 -18.37 -5.03 7.35
C ARG A 266 -19.02 -5.06 5.96
N ALA A 267 -19.76 -4.03 5.56
CA ALA A 267 -20.35 -3.98 4.22
C ALA A 267 -19.28 -3.83 3.11
N GLN A 268 -18.08 -3.35 3.45
CA GLN A 268 -16.97 -3.13 2.52
C GLN A 268 -15.96 -4.28 2.51
N THR A 269 -16.31 -5.42 3.11
CA THR A 269 -15.40 -6.56 3.28
C THR A 269 -14.89 -7.07 1.92
N PRO A 270 -13.58 -6.95 1.64
CA PRO A 270 -13.01 -7.48 0.41
C PRO A 270 -13.01 -9.02 0.40
N SER A 271 -13.05 -9.61 -0.80
CA SER A 271 -12.82 -11.04 -1.01
C SER A 271 -11.32 -11.39 -0.88
N PHE A 272 -10.81 -11.40 0.36
CA PHE A 272 -9.50 -11.96 0.71
C PHE A 272 -9.67 -13.23 1.55
N ASN A 273 -8.65 -14.07 1.56
CA ASN A 273 -8.59 -15.20 2.49
C ASN A 273 -8.15 -14.66 3.86
N TYR A 274 -9.07 -14.65 4.82
CA TYR A 274 -8.82 -14.30 6.22
C TYR A 274 -9.53 -15.29 7.14
N ASN A 275 -9.07 -15.39 8.38
CA ASN A 275 -9.65 -16.28 9.38
C ASN A 275 -10.82 -15.63 10.12
N THR A 276 -10.72 -14.33 10.40
CA THR A 276 -11.76 -13.58 11.12
C THR A 276 -11.79 -12.11 10.72
N ILE A 277 -12.88 -11.42 11.05
CA ILE A 277 -13.05 -9.97 10.84
C ILE A 277 -13.16 -9.27 12.20
N TRP A 278 -12.36 -8.25 12.41
CA TRP A 278 -12.47 -7.32 13.52
C TRP A 278 -12.82 -5.93 12.98
N VAL A 279 -13.91 -5.35 13.49
CA VAL A 279 -14.33 -3.99 13.12
C VAL A 279 -13.66 -3.02 14.07
N THR A 280 -12.60 -2.37 13.62
CA THR A 280 -11.80 -1.43 14.41
C THR A 280 -11.06 -0.46 13.49
N TYR A 281 -10.50 0.59 14.08
CA TYR A 281 -9.69 1.59 13.38
C TYR A 281 -8.26 1.56 13.90
N LEU A 282 -7.31 1.55 12.96
CA LEU A 282 -5.90 1.71 13.26
C LEU A 282 -5.47 3.10 12.78
N ASP A 283 -5.03 3.92 13.73
CA ASP A 283 -4.67 5.31 13.49
C ASP A 283 -3.40 5.44 12.64
N PRO A 284 -3.44 6.08 11.46
CA PRO A 284 -2.26 6.32 10.62
C PRO A 284 -1.12 7.07 11.33
N SER A 285 -1.43 7.84 12.37
CA SER A 285 -0.45 8.56 13.18
C SER A 285 0.33 7.66 14.14
N GLY A 286 0.00 6.36 14.20
CA GLY A 286 0.64 5.36 15.02
C GLY A 286 -0.07 5.08 16.34
N GLY A 287 0.52 4.16 17.11
CA GLY A 287 -0.04 3.71 18.38
C GLY A 287 0.60 2.42 18.89
N PHE A 288 -0.14 1.70 19.74
CA PHE A 288 0.29 0.43 20.33
C PHE A 288 -0.66 -0.71 19.96
N LEU A 289 -0.07 -1.86 19.66
CA LEU A 289 -0.74 -3.14 19.51
C LEU A 289 -0.38 -4.04 20.69
N GLY A 290 -1.40 -4.63 21.32
CA GLY A 290 -1.25 -5.60 22.39
C GLY A 290 -1.65 -7.00 21.95
N LEU A 291 -0.87 -7.99 22.35
CA LEU A 291 -1.27 -9.40 22.33
C LEU A 291 -1.25 -9.94 23.75
N LYS A 292 -2.39 -10.43 24.22
CA LYS A 292 -2.50 -11.10 25.52
C LYS A 292 -2.91 -12.56 25.33
N ASN A 293 -2.04 -13.46 25.75
CA ASN A 293 -2.32 -14.89 25.74
C ASN A 293 -3.21 -15.29 26.92
N LEU A 294 -3.80 -16.48 26.85
CA LEU A 294 -4.64 -17.07 27.91
C LEU A 294 -3.93 -17.15 29.27
N ASN A 295 -2.61 -17.35 29.28
CA ASN A 295 -1.80 -17.36 30.50
C ASN A 295 -1.58 -15.97 31.12
N GLY A 296 -2.14 -14.91 30.53
CA GLY A 296 -2.02 -13.54 31.00
C GLY A 296 -0.76 -12.81 30.53
N ALA A 297 0.16 -13.49 29.85
CA ALA A 297 1.35 -12.87 29.27
C ALA A 297 0.95 -11.86 28.18
N ARG A 298 1.62 -10.71 28.18
CA ARG A 298 1.38 -9.61 27.25
C ARG A 298 2.62 -9.33 26.41
N LEU A 299 2.43 -9.16 25.11
CA LEU A 299 3.40 -8.61 24.18
C LEU A 299 2.86 -7.27 23.68
N LEU A 300 3.71 -6.25 23.66
CA LEU A 300 3.37 -4.92 23.18
C LEU A 300 4.21 -4.61 21.94
N TYR A 301 3.60 -3.92 21.00
CA TYR A 301 4.25 -3.46 19.79
C TYR A 301 3.85 -2.02 19.55
N GLU A 302 4.80 -1.18 19.16
CA GLU A 302 4.51 0.13 18.57
C GLU A 302 4.21 -0.08 17.09
N TYR A 303 3.27 0.67 16.52
CA TYR A 303 3.03 0.67 15.09
C TYR A 303 3.08 2.10 14.54
N GLU A 304 3.63 2.25 13.34
CA GLU A 304 3.71 3.53 12.63
C GLU A 304 3.56 3.30 11.13
N TYR A 305 2.82 4.19 10.44
CA TYR A 305 2.70 4.11 9.00
C TYR A 305 3.99 4.54 8.29
N SER A 306 4.50 3.69 7.41
CA SER A 306 5.69 3.94 6.58
C SER A 306 5.35 3.98 5.10
N ARG A 307 5.60 5.14 4.49
CA ARG A 307 5.44 5.34 3.03
C ARG A 307 6.40 4.49 2.21
N LYS A 308 7.55 4.09 2.77
CA LYS A 308 8.57 3.28 2.08
C LYS A 308 8.03 1.93 1.65
N ILE A 309 7.24 1.31 2.51
CA ILE A 309 6.61 0.00 2.25
C ILE A 309 5.11 0.10 1.96
N ASN A 310 4.57 1.33 1.98
CA ASN A 310 3.14 1.63 1.86
C ASN A 310 2.29 0.76 2.80
N GLY A 311 2.63 0.81 4.08
CA GLY A 311 2.07 -0.05 5.13
C GLY A 311 2.59 0.32 6.51
N TYR A 312 2.25 -0.48 7.51
CA TYR A 312 2.63 -0.19 8.89
C TYR A 312 3.87 -0.97 9.28
N VAL A 313 4.86 -0.26 9.81
CA VAL A 313 6.02 -0.85 10.49
C VAL A 313 5.60 -1.08 11.92
N VAL A 314 5.87 -2.27 12.44
CA VAL A 314 5.49 -2.63 13.79
C VAL A 314 6.72 -3.07 14.56
N THR A 315 7.02 -2.40 15.67
CA THR A 315 8.24 -2.59 16.42
C THR A 315 7.90 -3.20 17.78
N PRO A 316 8.45 -4.38 18.13
CA PRO A 316 8.26 -4.93 19.47
C PRO A 316 8.76 -3.98 20.55
N LEU A 317 7.95 -3.81 21.59
CA LEU A 317 8.34 -3.10 22.81
C LEU A 317 8.73 -4.14 23.86
N ASN A 318 10.00 -4.10 24.27
CA ASN A 318 10.56 -4.97 25.30
C ASN A 318 9.97 -4.68 26.68
#